data_AF-A0A8H4ZZ95-F1
#
_entry.id   AF-A0A8H4ZZ95-F1
#
_cell.length_a   1.000
_cell.length_b   1.000
_cell.length_c   1.000
_cell.angle_alpha   90.00
_cell.angle_beta   90.00
_cell.angle_gamma   90.00
#
_symmetry.space_group_name_H-M   'P 1'
#
loop_
_entity.id
_entity.type
_entity.pdbx_description
1 polymer ?
#
loop_
_entity_poly.entity_id
_entity_poly.type
_entity_poly.pdbx_seq_one_letter_code
_entity_poly.pdbx_strand_id
1 'polypeptide(L)'
;MSHPQSIFHHTTLTPGSLLHRRRATVSKTTLHTQLKRLRETGRYDCFKLQWHEIYADKSMWPVPFHLFWDSDIAKWIEGACYFLHDEFDTEIDAAVRDLVEMIRSAQQDDGYLNVHYTVVEPGKRWTNLQDMHEL
;
A
#
# COMPACT_ATOMS: atom_id res chain seq x y z
N MET A 1 -35.30 2.94 10.40
CA MET A 1 -33.92 2.43 10.52
C MET A 1 -33.06 3.22 9.55
N SER A 2 -32.17 4.08 10.03
CA SER A 2 -31.62 5.25 9.30
C SER A 2 -30.26 5.05 8.62
N HIS A 3 -29.73 3.82 8.51
CA HIS A 3 -28.44 3.59 7.84
C HIS A 3 -28.45 2.31 7.00
N PRO A 4 -29.05 2.30 5.79
CA PRO A 4 -28.69 1.28 4.82
C PRO A 4 -27.31 1.67 4.29
N GLN A 5 -26.24 1.33 5.02
CA GLN A 5 -24.94 1.19 4.35
C GLN A 5 -25.09 0.00 3.41
N SER A 6 -25.48 0.29 2.17
CA SER A 6 -25.37 -0.66 1.08
C SER A 6 -23.87 -0.93 0.93
N ILE A 7 -23.44 -2.00 1.59
CA ILE A 7 -22.10 -2.54 1.49
C ILE A 7 -21.70 -2.67 0.03
N PHE A 8 -20.44 -2.36 -0.26
CA PHE A 8 -19.89 -2.27 -1.62
C PHE A 8 -20.29 -3.49 -2.50
N HIS A 9 -20.30 -4.69 -1.93
CA HIS A 9 -20.68 -5.93 -2.62
C HIS A 9 -22.17 -6.04 -3.02
N HIS A 10 -23.04 -5.23 -2.44
CA HIS A 10 -24.46 -5.14 -2.81
C HIS A 10 -24.76 -3.99 -3.78
N THR A 11 -23.72 -3.32 -4.30
CA THR A 11 -23.86 -2.23 -5.25
C THR A 11 -23.52 -2.71 -6.66
N THR A 12 -24.49 -2.68 -7.57
CA THR A 12 -24.24 -2.94 -8.99
C THR A 12 -24.09 -1.62 -9.74
N LEU A 13 -23.06 -1.51 -10.57
CA LEU A 13 -22.90 -0.38 -11.49
C LEU A 13 -23.50 -0.73 -12.84
N THR A 14 -24.30 0.18 -13.41
CA THR A 14 -24.85 0.00 -14.76
C THR A 14 -23.73 -0.27 -15.78
N PRO A 15 -23.80 -1.38 -16.54
CA PRO A 15 -22.81 -1.69 -17.55
C PRO A 15 -22.61 -0.54 -18.54
N GLY A 16 -21.36 -0.21 -18.84
CA GLY A 16 -21.02 0.91 -19.73
C GLY A 16 -21.22 2.31 -19.15
N SER A 17 -21.64 2.45 -17.89
CA SER A 17 -21.59 3.74 -17.21
C SER A 17 -20.15 4.25 -17.03
N LEU A 18 -20.00 5.55 -16.72
CA LEU A 18 -18.69 6.15 -16.45
C LEU A 18 -17.93 5.39 -15.34
N LEU A 19 -18.60 5.10 -14.23
CA LEU A 19 -18.00 4.42 -13.07
C LEU A 19 -17.67 2.96 -13.38
N HIS A 20 -18.55 2.24 -14.10
CA HIS A 20 -18.27 0.88 -14.55
C HIS A 20 -17.00 0.81 -15.41
N ARG A 21 -16.87 1.70 -16.42
CA ARG A 21 -15.67 1.75 -17.26
C ARG A 21 -14.41 2.11 -16.47
N ARG A 22 -14.51 3.08 -15.54
CA ARG A 22 -13.39 3.47 -14.68
C ARG A 22 -12.91 2.30 -13.82
N ARG A 23 -13.82 1.57 -13.16
CA ARG A 23 -13.47 0.39 -12.36
C ARG A 23 -12.80 -0.70 -13.19
N ALA A 24 -13.32 -0.98 -14.39
CA ALA A 24 -12.71 -1.94 -15.30
C ALA A 24 -11.28 -1.54 -15.72
N THR A 25 -11.01 -0.25 -15.94
CA THR A 25 -9.63 0.23 -16.18
C THR A 25 -8.75 0.07 -14.95
N VAL A 26 -9.28 0.34 -13.75
CA VAL A 26 -8.49 0.23 -12.52
C VAL A 26 -8.09 -1.22 -12.27
N SER A 27 -9.04 -2.17 -12.36
CA SER A 27 -8.75 -3.59 -12.14
C SER A 27 -7.78 -4.15 -13.18
N LYS A 28 -8.04 -3.89 -14.47
CA LYS A 28 -7.29 -4.52 -15.58
C LYS A 28 -5.98 -3.82 -15.93
N THR A 29 -5.74 -2.61 -15.44
CA THR A 29 -4.56 -1.83 -15.86
C THR A 29 -3.89 -1.10 -14.71
N THR A 30 -4.65 -0.35 -13.92
CA THR A 30 -4.05 0.50 -12.87
C THR A 30 -3.37 -0.34 -11.78
N LEU A 31 -4.03 -1.40 -11.28
CA LEU A 31 -3.44 -2.27 -10.25
C LEU A 31 -2.11 -2.89 -10.70
N HIS A 32 -2.09 -3.47 -11.90
CA HIS A 32 -0.90 -4.05 -12.53
C HIS A 32 0.21 -3.02 -12.76
N THR A 33 -0.15 -1.84 -13.25
CA THR A 33 0.81 -0.75 -13.47
C THR A 33 1.41 -0.27 -12.15
N GLN A 34 0.58 -0.11 -11.11
CA GLN A 34 1.05 0.26 -9.77
C GLN A 34 1.95 -0.82 -9.19
N LEU A 35 1.57 -2.10 -9.27
CA LEU A 35 2.39 -3.22 -8.81
C LEU A 35 3.77 -3.24 -9.48
N LYS A 36 3.80 -3.05 -10.80
CA LYS A 36 5.06 -2.91 -11.55
C LYS A 36 5.89 -1.74 -11.02
N ARG A 37 5.29 -0.58 -10.78
CA ARG A 37 6.01 0.59 -10.22
C ARG A 37 6.52 0.32 -8.81
N LEU A 38 5.74 -0.32 -7.95
CA LEU A 38 6.19 -0.68 -6.59
C LEU A 38 7.45 -1.57 -6.65
N ARG A 39 7.49 -2.54 -7.56
CA ARG A 39 8.66 -3.40 -7.80
C ARG A 39 9.85 -2.60 -8.34
N GLU A 40 9.64 -1.80 -9.39
CA GLU A 40 10.70 -1.02 -10.04
C GLU A 40 11.35 0.01 -9.11
N THR A 41 10.59 0.61 -8.19
CA THR A 41 11.12 1.63 -7.28
C THR A 41 11.65 1.07 -5.96
N GLY A 42 11.64 -0.25 -5.77
CA GLY A 42 12.07 -0.89 -4.52
C GLY A 42 11.04 -0.82 -3.37
N ARG A 43 9.90 -0.16 -3.57
CA ARG A 43 8.82 -0.06 -2.55
C ARG A 43 8.25 -1.41 -2.18
N TYR A 44 8.12 -2.31 -3.16
CA TYR A 44 7.56 -3.65 -2.97
C TYR A 44 8.29 -4.44 -1.88
N ASP A 45 9.60 -4.22 -1.76
CA ASP A 45 10.47 -4.95 -0.85
C ASP A 45 10.75 -4.17 0.46
N CYS A 46 10.09 -3.03 0.71
CA CYS A 46 10.42 -2.15 1.84
C CYS A 46 10.27 -2.84 3.21
N PHE A 47 9.31 -3.77 3.33
CA PHE A 47 9.08 -4.56 4.54
C PHE A 47 10.09 -5.72 4.73
N LYS A 48 11.04 -5.93 3.81
CA LYS A 48 12.21 -6.79 4.08
C LYS A 48 13.20 -6.13 5.06
N LEU A 49 12.97 -4.86 5.41
CA LEU A 49 13.76 -4.06 6.35
C LEU A 49 15.26 -4.02 6.03
N GLN A 50 15.60 -4.14 4.74
CA GLN A 50 16.96 -4.01 4.24
C GLN A 50 17.22 -2.56 3.80
N TRP A 51 18.49 -2.15 3.85
CA TRP A 51 18.87 -0.86 3.31
C TRP A 51 18.62 -0.78 1.79
N HIS A 52 18.05 0.33 1.32
CA HIS A 52 17.89 0.65 -0.10
C HIS A 52 18.57 1.98 -0.40
N GLU A 53 19.22 2.12 -1.56
CA GLU A 53 20.05 3.30 -1.90
C GLU A 53 19.28 4.63 -1.80
N ILE A 54 17.99 4.62 -2.14
CA ILE A 54 17.11 5.79 -2.03
C ILE A 54 16.99 6.36 -0.61
N TYR A 55 17.29 5.57 0.44
CA TYR A 55 17.26 6.05 1.83
C TYR A 55 18.39 7.05 2.12
N ALA A 56 19.43 7.06 1.28
CA ALA A 56 20.47 8.09 1.30
C ALA A 56 20.08 9.35 0.50
N ASP A 57 19.03 9.28 -0.34
CA ASP A 57 18.62 10.39 -1.19
C ASP A 57 17.85 11.45 -0.38
N LYS A 58 18.48 12.61 -0.22
CA LYS A 58 17.91 13.80 0.46
C LYS A 58 17.59 14.93 -0.52
N SER A 59 17.52 14.64 -1.81
CA SER A 59 17.25 15.65 -2.85
C SER A 59 15.85 16.23 -2.74
N MET A 60 14.88 15.48 -2.22
CA MET A 60 13.55 15.99 -1.87
C MET A 60 13.50 16.38 -0.40
N TRP A 61 13.42 17.70 -0.16
CA TRP A 61 13.23 18.29 1.17
C TRP A 61 11.87 19.01 1.22
N PRO A 62 11.11 18.94 2.34
CA PRO A 62 11.42 18.28 3.61
C PRO A 62 11.06 16.79 3.68
N VAL A 63 10.46 16.22 2.62
CA VAL A 63 9.96 14.85 2.60
C VAL A 63 10.80 14.00 1.64
N PRO A 64 11.71 13.15 2.12
CA PRO A 64 12.41 12.20 1.28
C PRO A 64 11.43 11.26 0.55
N PHE A 65 11.80 10.81 -0.65
CA PHE A 65 10.94 9.95 -1.47
C PHE A 65 10.46 8.68 -0.77
N HIS A 66 11.23 8.18 0.19
CA HIS A 66 10.98 6.92 0.89
C HIS A 66 10.13 7.03 2.15
N LEU A 67 9.87 8.26 2.64
CA LEU A 67 9.39 8.48 4.00
C LEU A 67 8.07 7.74 4.30
N PHE A 68 7.21 7.57 3.29
CA PHE A 68 5.86 7.01 3.44
C PHE A 68 5.59 5.80 2.54
N TRP A 69 6.64 5.05 2.19
CA TRP A 69 6.56 3.88 1.31
C TRP A 69 5.66 2.76 1.83
N ASP A 70 5.61 2.59 3.15
CA ASP A 70 4.68 1.68 3.81
C ASP A 70 3.21 1.97 3.44
N SER A 71 2.83 3.25 3.42
CA SER A 71 1.47 3.66 3.06
C SER A 71 1.12 3.39 1.60
N ASP A 72 2.09 3.47 0.68
CA ASP A 72 1.87 3.13 -0.74
C ASP A 72 1.49 1.65 -0.89
N ILE A 73 2.17 0.77 -0.14
CA ILE A 73 1.86 -0.66 -0.09
C ILE A 73 0.49 -0.89 0.54
N ALA A 74 0.21 -0.28 1.70
CA ALA A 74 -1.06 -0.46 2.40
C ALA A 74 -2.27 -0.04 1.53
N LYS A 75 -2.20 1.12 0.87
CA LYS A 75 -3.25 1.62 -0.04
C LYS A 75 -3.40 0.73 -1.28
N TRP A 76 -2.30 0.21 -1.81
CA TRP A 76 -2.37 -0.70 -2.95
C TRP A 76 -3.04 -2.02 -2.59
N ILE A 77 -2.71 -2.61 -1.43
CA ILE A 77 -3.37 -3.83 -0.91
C ILE A 77 -4.87 -3.57 -0.71
N GLU A 78 -5.24 -2.44 -0.09
CA GLU A 78 -6.64 -2.08 0.10
C GLU A 78 -7.40 -2.04 -1.24
N GLY A 79 -6.86 -1.31 -2.22
CA GLY A 79 -7.44 -1.25 -3.56
C GLY A 79 -7.55 -2.61 -4.22
N ALA A 80 -6.48 -3.41 -4.19
CA ALA A 80 -6.43 -4.75 -4.75
C ALA A 80 -7.52 -5.65 -4.16
N CYS A 81 -7.68 -5.67 -2.83
CA CYS A 81 -8.69 -6.47 -2.14
C CYS A 81 -10.12 -6.11 -2.56
N TYR A 82 -10.43 -4.83 -2.80
CA TYR A 82 -11.75 -4.45 -3.33
C TYR A 82 -12.02 -4.99 -4.73
N PHE A 83 -11.00 -5.13 -5.58
CA PHE A 83 -11.17 -5.63 -6.95
C PHE A 83 -11.09 -7.16 -7.05
N LEU A 84 -10.25 -7.81 -6.24
CA LEU A 84 -10.15 -9.28 -6.18
C LEU A 84 -11.48 -9.94 -5.79
N HIS A 85 -12.31 -9.23 -5.02
CA HIS A 85 -13.66 -9.68 -4.70
C HIS A 85 -14.58 -9.72 -5.94
N ASP A 86 -14.47 -8.73 -6.84
CA ASP A 86 -15.32 -8.61 -8.03
C ASP A 86 -14.84 -9.54 -9.17
N GLU A 87 -13.54 -9.55 -9.45
CA GLU A 87 -12.90 -10.31 -10.52
C GLU A 87 -11.55 -10.82 -10.00
N PHE A 88 -11.44 -12.13 -9.80
CA PHE A 88 -10.23 -12.74 -9.25
C PHE A 88 -9.07 -12.63 -10.26
N ASP A 89 -7.92 -12.17 -9.76
CA ASP A 89 -6.68 -12.05 -10.53
C ASP A 89 -5.54 -12.70 -9.75
N THR A 90 -5.01 -13.80 -10.30
CA THR A 90 -4.01 -14.64 -9.63
C THR A 90 -2.70 -13.89 -9.36
N GLU A 91 -2.27 -12.98 -10.23
CA GLU A 91 -1.04 -12.22 -10.01
C GLU A 91 -1.21 -11.24 -8.85
N ILE A 92 -2.36 -10.55 -8.82
CA ILE A 92 -2.67 -9.57 -7.79
C ILE A 92 -2.87 -10.26 -6.43
N ASP A 93 -3.58 -11.39 -6.37
CA ASP A 93 -3.75 -12.18 -5.13
C ASP A 93 -2.40 -12.67 -4.59
N ALA A 94 -1.53 -13.20 -5.46
CA ALA A 94 -0.20 -13.64 -5.06
C ALA A 94 0.65 -12.49 -4.49
N ALA A 95 0.62 -11.32 -5.14
CA ALA A 95 1.33 -10.13 -4.66
C ALA A 95 0.77 -9.62 -3.33
N VAL A 96 -0.56 -9.62 -3.13
CA VAL A 96 -1.17 -9.28 -1.84
C VAL A 96 -0.71 -10.23 -0.74
N ARG A 97 -0.72 -11.55 -0.98
CA ARG A 97 -0.26 -12.53 0.02
C ARG A 97 1.21 -12.35 0.40
N ASP A 98 2.06 -12.13 -0.59
CA ASP A 98 3.49 -11.90 -0.40
C ASP A 98 3.75 -10.62 0.41
N LEU A 99 3.10 -9.51 0.06
CA LEU A 99 3.18 -8.26 0.81
C LEU A 99 2.66 -8.39 2.25
N VAL A 100 1.55 -9.10 2.46
CA VAL A 100 1.02 -9.37 3.80
C VAL A 100 2.02 -10.16 4.64
N GLU A 101 2.68 -11.16 4.07
CA GLU A 101 3.68 -11.94 4.81
C GLU A 101 4.93 -11.11 5.15
N MET A 102 5.36 -10.24 4.23
CA MET A 102 6.44 -9.29 4.52
C MET A 102 6.05 -8.30 5.62
N ILE A 103 4.83 -7.75 5.60
CA ILE A 103 4.31 -6.86 6.66
C ILE A 103 4.32 -7.58 8.03
N ARG A 104 3.83 -8.82 8.08
CA ARG A 104 3.82 -9.63 9.31
C ARG A 104 5.22 -9.88 9.84
N SER A 105 6.18 -10.14 8.95
CA SER A 105 7.58 -10.36 9.30
C SER A 105 8.29 -9.08 9.74
N ALA A 106 7.85 -7.92 9.25
CA ALA A 106 8.42 -6.61 9.58
C ALA A 106 7.89 -6.02 10.90
N GLN A 107 6.71 -6.46 11.33
CA GLN A 107 6.11 -6.01 12.59
C GLN A 107 6.96 -6.49 13.76
N GLN A 108 7.24 -5.58 14.70
CA GLN A 108 8.04 -5.88 15.88
C GLN A 108 7.21 -6.54 16.98
N ASP A 109 7.90 -7.11 17.99
CA ASP A 109 7.26 -7.82 19.10
C ASP A 109 6.23 -6.97 19.88
N ASP A 110 6.42 -5.65 19.93
CA ASP A 110 5.50 -4.69 20.56
C ASP A 110 4.37 -4.22 19.64
N GLY A 111 4.30 -4.74 18.41
CA GLY A 111 3.34 -4.37 17.38
C GLY A 111 3.75 -3.18 16.51
N TYR A 112 4.87 -2.52 16.79
CA TYR A 112 5.33 -1.37 16.01
C TYR A 112 5.67 -1.75 14.58
N LEU A 113 5.23 -0.92 13.63
CA LEU A 113 5.51 -1.07 12.20
C LEU A 113 5.62 0.30 11.53
N ASN A 114 6.84 0.69 11.17
CA ASN A 114 7.13 1.85 10.33
C ASN A 114 8.51 1.63 9.69
N VAL A 115 8.60 1.67 8.36
CA VAL A 115 9.85 1.32 7.66
C VAL A 115 10.95 2.36 7.94
N HIS A 116 10.60 3.65 7.92
CA HIS A 116 11.56 4.74 8.10
C HIS A 116 12.24 4.69 9.47
N TYR A 117 11.47 4.60 10.55
CA TYR A 117 12.03 4.55 11.91
C TYR A 117 12.56 3.18 12.31
N THR A 118 12.37 2.14 11.49
CA THR A 118 13.02 0.84 11.70
C THR A 118 14.37 0.78 11.00
N VAL A 119 14.48 1.29 9.76
CA VAL A 119 15.68 1.12 8.93
C VAL A 119 16.53 2.39 8.82
N VAL A 120 15.90 3.55 8.65
CA VAL A 120 16.60 4.80 8.29
C VAL A 120 16.96 5.61 9.53
N GLU A 121 16.04 5.73 10.49
CA GLU A 121 16.24 6.49 11.73
C GLU A 121 15.85 5.70 12.98
N PRO A 122 16.55 4.58 13.28
CA PRO A 122 16.27 3.78 14.46
C PRO A 122 16.39 4.61 15.76
N GLY A 123 15.50 4.34 16.71
CA GLY A 123 15.46 5.01 18.02
C GLY A 123 14.66 6.32 18.05
N LYS A 124 14.06 6.73 16.92
CA LYS A 124 13.24 7.97 16.84
C LYS A 124 11.73 7.74 16.86
N ARG A 125 11.26 6.54 17.20
CA ARG A 125 9.82 6.24 17.29
C ARG A 125 9.12 7.26 18.18
N TRP A 126 7.97 7.75 17.73
CA TRP A 126 7.10 8.66 18.47
C TRP A 126 7.70 10.02 18.81
N THR A 127 8.86 10.37 18.25
CA THR A 127 9.51 11.66 18.53
C THR A 127 8.91 12.81 17.72
N ASN A 128 8.23 12.52 16.61
CA ASN A 128 7.49 13.51 15.81
C ASN A 128 6.24 12.92 15.16
N LEU A 129 5.20 12.70 15.96
CA LEU A 129 3.89 12.24 15.47
C LEU A 129 3.20 13.23 14.52
N GLN A 130 3.56 14.52 14.56
CA GLN A 130 2.91 15.54 13.75
C GLN A 130 3.24 15.39 12.26
N ASP A 131 4.50 15.10 11.94
CA ASP A 131 4.97 15.14 10.55
C ASP A 131 5.43 13.78 10.02
N MET A 132 5.73 12.81 10.88
CA MET A 132 6.44 11.57 10.47
C MET A 132 5.51 10.36 10.27
N HIS A 133 4.19 10.57 10.35
CA HIS A 133 3.14 9.66 9.89
C HIS A 133 3.30 8.20 10.37
N GLU A 134 3.56 8.02 11.67
CA GLU A 134 3.58 6.69 12.30
C GLU A 134 2.16 6.12 12.56
N LEU A 135 1.10 6.93 12.37
CA LEU A 135 -0.32 6.59 12.61
C LEU A 135 -1.18 6.76 11.36
#